data_AF-A0AAI9MS96-F1
#
_entry.id   AF-A0AAI9MS96-F1
#
_cell.length_a   1.000
_cell.length_b   1.000
_cell.length_c   1.000
_cell.angle_alpha   90.00
_cell.angle_beta   90.00
_cell.angle_gamma   90.00
#
_symmetry.space_group_name_H-M   'P 1'
#
loop_
_entity.id
_entity.type
_entity.pdbx_description
1 polymer ?
#
loop_
_entity_poly.entity_id
_entity_poly.type
_entity_poly.pdbx_seq_one_letter_code
_entity_poly.pdbx_strand_id
1 'polypeptide(L)'
;MSVTLCTRLTVSFCLLLTAGCSMHLANDSWTGRDKAQHFAFSAATAIAANAYGDHQNWQHRHSAQFGIGFSVALGAAKEFYDSRPGGTGWSVKDFVWDIAGAVAGYSVYQSLK
;
A
#
# COMPACT_ATOMS: atom_id res chain seq x y z
N MET A 1 -25.48 -9.82 6.75
CA MET A 1 -25.06 -9.37 5.40
C MET A 1 -23.58 -9.00 5.30
N SER A 2 -22.93 -8.51 6.37
CA SER A 2 -21.51 -8.10 6.33
C SER A 2 -20.49 -9.23 6.16
N VAL A 3 -20.74 -10.41 6.76
CA VAL A 3 -19.82 -11.56 6.66
C VAL A 3 -19.79 -12.11 5.23
N THR A 4 -20.95 -12.24 4.58
CA THR A 4 -21.08 -12.78 3.23
C THR A 4 -20.47 -11.87 2.15
N LEU A 5 -20.48 -10.55 2.36
CA LEU A 5 -19.82 -9.58 1.46
C LEU A 5 -18.30 -9.64 1.61
N CYS A 6 -17.81 -9.78 2.85
CA CYS A 6 -16.39 -9.93 3.14
C CYS A 6 -15.84 -11.23 2.50
N THR A 7 -16.52 -12.36 2.68
CA THR A 7 -16.14 -13.65 2.06
C THR A 7 -16.15 -13.58 0.52
N ARG A 8 -17.09 -12.88 -0.10
CA ARG A 8 -17.14 -12.71 -1.56
C ARG A 8 -16.01 -11.84 -2.10
N LEU A 9 -15.63 -10.78 -1.38
CA LEU A 9 -14.46 -9.95 -1.72
C LEU A 9 -13.14 -10.72 -1.56
N THR A 10 -12.99 -11.52 -0.51
CA THR A 10 -11.80 -12.36 -0.29
C THR A 10 -11.64 -13.43 -1.38
N VAL A 11 -12.74 -14.05 -1.80
CA VAL A 11 -12.72 -15.05 -2.89
C VAL A 11 -12.38 -14.40 -4.22
N SER A 12 -12.94 -13.23 -4.56
CA SER A 12 -12.59 -12.49 -5.78
C SER A 12 -11.12 -12.03 -5.80
N PHE A 13 -10.58 -11.61 -4.65
CA PHE A 13 -9.15 -11.27 -4.52
C PHE A 13 -8.25 -12.50 -4.72
N CYS A 14 -8.60 -13.65 -4.13
CA CYS A 14 -7.88 -14.91 -4.38
C CYS A 14 -7.97 -15.39 -5.85
N LEU A 15 -9.12 -15.21 -6.51
CA LEU A 15 -9.28 -15.56 -7.93
C LEU A 15 -8.42 -14.69 -8.86
N LEU A 16 -8.24 -13.40 -8.53
CA LEU A 16 -7.31 -12.52 -9.24
C LEU A 16 -5.83 -12.96 -9.08
N LEU A 17 -5.46 -13.47 -7.91
CA LEU A 17 -4.11 -13.99 -7.65
C LEU A 17 -3.82 -15.28 -8.45
N THR A 18 -4.83 -16.11 -8.73
CA THR A 18 -4.66 -17.35 -9.52
C THR A 18 -4.54 -17.12 -11.04
N ALA A 19 -4.84 -15.92 -11.55
CA ALA A 19 -4.66 -15.59 -12.97
C ALA A 19 -3.20 -15.16 -13.30
N GLY A 20 -2.33 -15.05 -12.30
CA GLY A 20 -1.03 -14.40 -12.38
C GLY A 20 0.18 -15.30 -12.66
N CYS A 21 0.04 -16.43 -13.36
CA CYS A 21 1.17 -17.31 -13.74
C CYS A 21 2.21 -16.65 -14.68
N SER A 22 2.16 -15.33 -14.87
CA SER A 22 3.07 -14.56 -15.73
C SER A 22 3.31 -13.14 -15.19
N MET A 23 3.40 -12.95 -13.86
CA MET A 23 3.88 -11.67 -13.33
C MET A 23 5.38 -11.51 -13.61
N HIS A 24 5.76 -10.42 -14.28
CA HIS A 24 7.15 -10.04 -14.47
C HIS A 24 7.68 -9.52 -13.12
N LEU A 25 8.71 -10.16 -12.55
CA LEU A 25 9.34 -9.70 -11.30
C LEU A 25 10.61 -8.90 -11.60
N ALA A 26 10.81 -7.82 -10.85
CA ALA A 26 12.01 -7.01 -10.91
C ALA A 26 13.18 -7.68 -10.15
N ASN A 27 14.40 -7.51 -10.67
CA ASN A 27 15.63 -7.90 -9.98
C ASN A 27 16.48 -6.67 -9.64
N ASP A 28 16.08 -6.00 -8.57
CA ASP A 28 16.61 -4.72 -8.10
C ASP A 28 17.38 -4.83 -6.77
N SER A 29 17.95 -3.73 -6.28
CA SER A 29 18.65 -3.69 -4.98
C SER A 29 17.72 -3.32 -3.82
N TRP A 30 18.07 -3.73 -2.59
CA TRP A 30 17.33 -3.36 -1.38
C TRP A 30 17.45 -1.88 -0.97
N THR A 31 18.44 -1.19 -1.52
CA THR A 31 18.78 0.19 -1.20
C THR A 31 18.93 1.00 -2.48
N GLY A 32 18.63 2.29 -2.42
CA GLY A 32 18.79 3.20 -3.55
C GLY A 32 17.85 4.39 -3.45
N ARG A 33 18.00 5.34 -4.38
CA ARG A 33 17.13 6.52 -4.47
C ARG A 33 15.67 6.11 -4.64
N ASP A 34 15.44 5.13 -5.50
CA ASP A 34 14.11 4.58 -5.81
C ASP A 34 13.39 4.07 -4.53
N LYS A 35 14.07 3.28 -3.70
CA LYS A 35 13.54 2.81 -2.40
C LYS A 35 13.20 3.93 -1.43
N ALA A 36 14.02 4.97 -1.40
CA ALA A 36 13.74 6.15 -0.59
C ALA A 36 12.50 6.92 -1.10
N GLN A 37 12.25 6.93 -2.41
CA GLN A 37 11.06 7.55 -2.99
C GLN A 37 9.79 6.77 -2.64
N HIS A 38 9.82 5.44 -2.71
CA HIS A 38 8.73 4.57 -2.25
C HIS A 38 8.37 4.82 -0.79
N PHE A 39 9.39 4.79 0.07
CA PHE A 39 9.22 5.08 1.49
C PHE A 39 8.61 6.48 1.73
N ALA A 40 9.18 7.52 1.12
CA ALA A 40 8.77 8.89 1.35
C ALA A 40 7.36 9.17 0.81
N PHE A 41 7.03 8.67 -0.38
CA PHE A 41 5.70 8.78 -0.97
C PHE A 41 4.67 8.09 -0.07
N SER A 42 4.92 6.84 0.31
CA SER A 42 4.02 6.09 1.18
C SER A 42 3.86 6.72 2.57
N ALA A 43 4.93 7.26 3.15
CA ALA A 43 4.82 8.02 4.40
C ALA A 43 3.94 9.26 4.25
N ALA A 44 4.16 10.07 3.21
CA ALA A 44 3.36 11.26 2.95
C ALA A 44 1.88 10.92 2.69
N THR A 45 1.61 9.87 1.92
CA THR A 45 0.26 9.39 1.66
C THR A 45 -0.43 8.92 2.93
N ALA A 46 0.24 8.13 3.78
CA ALA A 46 -0.33 7.70 5.05
C ALA A 46 -0.63 8.89 5.98
N ILE A 47 0.25 9.88 6.06
CA ILE A 47 0.01 11.13 6.81
C ILE A 47 -1.23 11.83 6.28
N ALA A 48 -1.30 12.09 4.97
CA ALA A 48 -2.41 12.81 4.34
C ALA A 48 -3.75 12.07 4.53
N ALA A 49 -3.75 10.75 4.40
CA ALA A 49 -4.96 9.95 4.55
C ALA A 49 -5.42 9.84 6.01
N ASN A 50 -4.50 9.77 6.99
CA ASN A 50 -4.86 9.89 8.41
C ASN A 50 -5.44 11.28 8.72
N ALA A 51 -4.81 12.34 8.24
CA ALA A 51 -5.30 13.71 8.41
C ALA A 51 -6.68 13.92 7.80
N TYR A 52 -6.94 13.32 6.64
CA TYR A 52 -8.25 13.29 6.03
C TYR A 52 -9.28 12.60 6.94
N GLY A 53 -8.98 11.39 7.43
CA GLY A 53 -9.89 10.65 8.32
C GLY A 53 -10.23 11.41 9.60
N ASP A 54 -9.23 12.05 10.21
CA ASP A 54 -9.42 12.88 11.39
C ASP A 54 -10.27 14.12 11.10
N HIS A 55 -10.08 14.77 9.96
CA HIS A 55 -10.95 15.88 9.52
C HIS A 55 -12.41 15.44 9.28
N GLN A 56 -12.63 14.16 8.95
CA GLN A 56 -13.97 13.57 8.87
C GLN A 56 -14.52 13.12 10.23
N ASN A 57 -13.85 13.44 11.34
CA ASN A 57 -14.20 13.02 12.70
C ASN A 57 -14.28 11.49 12.86
N TRP A 58 -13.46 10.75 12.12
CA TRP A 58 -13.38 9.30 12.30
C TRP A 58 -12.74 8.97 13.64
N GLN A 59 -13.10 7.80 14.19
CA GLN A 59 -12.39 7.27 15.33
C GLN A 59 -10.91 7.05 14.96
N HIS A 60 -10.02 7.31 15.92
CA HIS A 60 -8.57 7.17 15.77
C HIS A 60 -8.16 5.87 15.03
N ARG A 61 -8.75 4.74 15.42
CA ARG A 61 -8.48 3.44 14.80
C ARG A 61 -8.89 3.39 13.32
N HIS A 62 -10.01 4.00 12.94
CA HIS A 62 -10.47 4.04 11.55
C HIS A 62 -9.57 4.94 10.70
N SER A 63 -9.17 6.12 11.20
CA SER A 63 -8.18 6.98 10.51
C SER A 63 -6.87 6.22 10.27
N ALA A 64 -6.36 5.51 11.29
CA ALA A 64 -5.15 4.70 11.21
C ALA A 64 -5.25 3.58 10.17
N GLN A 65 -6.33 2.80 10.22
CA GLN A 65 -6.57 1.71 9.27
C GLN A 65 -6.72 2.22 7.85
N PHE A 66 -7.44 3.32 7.66
CA PHE A 66 -7.59 3.95 6.35
C PHE A 66 -6.25 4.48 5.85
N GLY A 67 -5.50 5.24 6.65
CA GLY A 67 -4.27 5.86 6.18
C GLY A 67 -3.18 4.87 5.80
N ILE A 68 -2.95 3.86 6.65
CA ILE A 68 -1.99 2.78 6.32
C ILE A 68 -2.51 1.96 5.14
N GLY A 69 -3.77 1.52 5.17
CA GLY A 69 -4.35 0.67 4.14
C GLY A 69 -4.40 1.35 2.76
N PHE A 70 -4.77 2.62 2.71
CA PHE A 70 -4.80 3.42 1.48
C PHE A 70 -3.41 3.58 0.88
N SER A 71 -2.40 3.91 1.69
CA SER A 71 -1.02 4.02 1.23
C SER A 71 -0.48 2.70 0.68
N VAL A 72 -0.67 1.60 1.42
CA VAL A 72 -0.20 0.27 1.00
C VAL A 72 -0.92 -0.19 -0.27
N ALA A 73 -2.23 0.10 -0.40
CA ALA A 73 -2.98 -0.22 -1.60
C ALA A 73 -2.46 0.52 -2.85
N LEU A 74 -2.03 1.78 -2.70
CA LEU A 74 -1.42 2.53 -3.79
C LEU A 74 -0.05 1.96 -4.18
N GLY A 75 0.79 1.57 -3.22
CA GLY A 75 2.05 0.87 -3.49
C GLY A 75 1.83 -0.46 -4.23
N ALA A 76 0.91 -1.29 -3.74
CA ALA A 76 0.54 -2.55 -4.40
C ALA A 76 -0.01 -2.32 -5.82
N ALA A 77 -0.82 -1.28 -6.03
CA ALA A 77 -1.37 -0.96 -7.34
C ALA A 77 -0.26 -0.52 -8.32
N LYS A 78 0.74 0.24 -7.85
CA LYS A 78 1.89 0.64 -8.66
C LYS A 78 2.74 -0.58 -9.05
N GLU A 79 3.07 -1.45 -8.11
CA GLU A 79 3.85 -2.67 -8.41
C GLU A 79 3.09 -3.64 -9.34
N PHE A 80 1.76 -3.73 -9.18
CA PHE A 80 0.91 -4.49 -10.08
C PHE A 80 0.93 -3.91 -11.49
N TYR A 81 0.91 -2.57 -11.61
CA TYR A 81 1.03 -1.89 -12.89
C TYR A 81 2.40 -2.10 -13.53
N ASP A 82 3.47 -2.09 -12.75
CA ASP A 82 4.84 -2.34 -13.22
C ASP A 82 5.06 -3.79 -13.68
N SER A 83 4.24 -4.73 -13.22
CA SER A 83 4.23 -6.14 -13.64
C SER A 83 3.75 -6.38 -15.08
N ARG A 84 3.18 -5.35 -15.73
CA ARG A 84 2.64 -5.46 -17.10
C ARG A 84 3.74 -5.75 -18.14
N PRO A 85 3.39 -6.25 -19.34
CA PRO A 85 4.34 -6.38 -20.44
C PRO A 85 5.02 -5.03 -20.76
N GLY A 86 6.35 -5.01 -20.76
CA GLY A 86 7.15 -3.79 -20.99
C GLY A 86 7.26 -2.85 -19.78
N GLY A 87 6.73 -3.23 -18.61
CA GLY A 87 6.98 -2.57 -17.34
C GLY A 87 8.31 -3.00 -16.70
N THR A 88 8.64 -2.41 -15.56
CA THR A 88 9.86 -2.69 -14.77
C THR A 88 9.79 -3.99 -13.97
N GLY A 89 8.59 -4.55 -13.82
CA GLY A 89 8.31 -5.75 -13.03
C GLY A 89 7.93 -5.43 -11.58
N TRP A 90 7.21 -6.35 -10.95
CA TRP A 90 6.91 -6.30 -9.53
C TRP A 90 8.21 -6.37 -8.72
N SER A 91 8.49 -5.33 -7.94
CA SER A 91 9.51 -5.36 -6.92
C SER A 91 8.90 -5.62 -5.55
N VAL A 92 9.23 -6.78 -4.98
CA VAL A 92 8.94 -7.06 -3.57
C VAL A 92 9.65 -6.06 -2.65
N LYS A 93 10.81 -5.55 -3.08
CA LYS A 93 11.62 -4.63 -2.27
C LYS A 93 10.95 -3.27 -2.19
N ASP A 94 10.46 -2.75 -3.31
CA ASP A 94 9.67 -1.52 -3.34
C ASP A 94 8.41 -1.62 -2.50
N PHE A 95 7.68 -2.72 -2.65
CA PHE A 95 6.48 -2.95 -1.87
C PHE A 95 6.74 -2.98 -0.34
N VAL A 96 7.87 -3.56 0.09
CA VAL A 96 8.28 -3.53 1.50
C VAL A 96 8.60 -2.10 1.95
N TRP A 97 9.26 -1.30 1.11
CA TRP A 97 9.52 0.11 1.41
C TRP A 97 8.24 0.94 1.46
N ASP A 98 7.23 0.61 0.66
CA ASP A 98 5.90 1.23 0.74
C ASP A 98 5.21 0.92 2.07
N ILE A 99 5.24 -0.33 2.52
CA ILE A 99 4.70 -0.72 3.83
C ILE A 99 5.44 0.00 4.95
N ALA A 100 6.77 0.01 4.92
CA ALA A 100 7.60 0.69 5.91
C ALA A 100 7.30 2.20 5.95
N GLY A 101 7.18 2.83 4.78
CA GLY A 101 6.81 4.23 4.63
C GLY A 101 5.43 4.52 5.22
N ALA A 102 4.42 3.72 4.88
CA ALA A 102 3.06 3.89 5.39
C ALA A 102 2.99 3.82 6.92
N VAL A 103 3.68 2.85 7.54
CA VAL A 103 3.74 2.72 9.01
C VAL A 103 4.51 3.87 9.64
N ALA A 104 5.61 4.30 9.05
CA ALA A 104 6.39 5.45 9.53
C ALA A 104 5.58 6.75 9.44
N GLY A 105 4.90 7.00 8.32
CA GLY A 105 4.03 8.15 8.12
C GLY A 105 2.89 8.20 9.13
N TYR A 106 2.21 7.07 9.36
CA TYR A 106 1.23 6.96 10.44
C TYR A 106 1.85 7.33 11.80
N SER A 107 3.00 6.75 12.15
CA SER A 107 3.66 7.00 13.44
C SER A 107 4.04 8.47 13.62
N VAL A 108 4.54 9.11 12.56
CA VAL A 108 4.85 10.55 12.55
C VAL A 108 3.58 11.37 12.75
N TYR A 109 2.51 11.11 11.99
CA TYR A 109 1.25 11.83 12.15
C TYR A 109 0.72 11.74 13.58
N GLN A 110 0.79 10.55 14.19
CA GLN A 110 0.38 10.36 15.57
C GLN A 110 1.24 11.09 16.61
N SER A 111 2.53 11.30 16.33
CA SER A 111 3.40 12.06 17.23
C SER A 111 3.18 13.56 17.17
N LEU A 112 2.52 14.06 16.11
CA LEU A 112 2.25 15.48 15.88
C LEU A 112 0.84 15.92 16.31
N LYS A 113 0.01 14.95 16.71
CA LYS A 113 -1.37 15.14 17.16
C LYS A 113 -1.43 15.20 18.69
#